data_AF-A0A954PJW8-F1
#
_entry.id   AF-A0A954PJW8-F1
#
_cell.length_a   1.000
_cell.length_b   1.000
_cell.length_c   1.000
_cell.angle_alpha   90.00
_cell.angle_beta   90.00
_cell.angle_gamma   90.00
#
_symmetry.space_group_name_H-M   'P 1'
#
loop_
_entity.id
_entity.type
_entity.pdbx_description
1 polymer ?
#
loop_
_entity_poly.entity_id
_entity_poly.type
_entity_poly.pdbx_seq_one_letter_code
_entity_poly.pdbx_strand_id
1 'polypeptide(L)'
;MTVLILSIFVVGYLAIALEHKLRINKAASALLVGVLCWALYALNFQQLLPSDAIPQWFQQEAAAEKVENVGQHFVIDAQHLHLTGEIASILFFLMGAMTIVELVDAHEGFAIITNRIRSRRKSSLLWVVGLMTFFMSAALDNLTTTIVMVSLLRKLIPNREDRLRFVGLVVIAANAGGAWTVIGDVTTTMLWIKHKIGT
;
A
#
# COMPACT_ATOMS: atom_id res chain seq x y z
N MET A 1 2.14 28.59 -13.01
CA MET A 1 2.71 27.30 -12.59
C MET A 1 1.66 26.34 -12.01
N THR A 2 0.78 26.78 -11.11
CA THR A 2 -0.25 25.92 -10.48
C THR A 2 -1.10 25.14 -11.48
N VAL A 3 -1.63 25.81 -12.50
CA VAL A 3 -2.43 25.15 -13.56
C VAL A 3 -1.64 24.05 -14.27
N LEU A 4 -0.34 24.28 -14.54
CA LEU A 4 0.52 23.29 -15.17
C LEU A 4 0.71 22.05 -14.29
N ILE A 5 0.97 22.23 -12.99
CA ILE A 5 1.08 21.11 -12.03
C ILE A 5 -0.23 20.33 -11.98
N LEU A 6 -1.37 21.01 -11.90
CA LEU A 6 -2.69 20.37 -11.89
C LEU A 6 -2.95 19.61 -13.20
N SER A 7 -2.60 20.18 -14.35
CA SER A 7 -2.72 19.50 -15.64
C SER A 7 -1.86 18.24 -15.71
N ILE A 8 -0.60 18.31 -15.26
CA ILE A 8 0.31 17.14 -15.20
C ILE A 8 -0.25 16.08 -14.26
N PHE A 9 -0.75 16.49 -13.10
CA PHE A 9 -1.37 15.58 -12.14
C PHE A 9 -2.58 14.85 -12.75
N VAL A 10 -3.51 15.58 -13.37
CA VAL A 10 -4.72 14.98 -13.97
C VAL A 10 -4.37 14.06 -15.14
N VAL A 11 -3.51 14.51 -16.07
CA VAL A 11 -3.07 13.69 -17.21
C VAL A 11 -2.32 12.45 -16.73
N GLY A 12 -1.46 12.63 -15.73
CA GLY A 12 -0.73 11.56 -15.08
C GLY A 12 -1.62 10.51 -14.44
N TYR A 13 -2.62 10.95 -13.69
CA TYR A 13 -3.57 10.06 -13.05
C TYR A 13 -4.44 9.32 -14.07
N LEU A 14 -4.83 9.99 -15.16
CA LEU A 14 -5.50 9.35 -16.29
C LEU A 14 -4.60 8.30 -16.95
N ALA A 15 -3.29 8.56 -17.10
CA ALA A 15 -2.35 7.59 -17.64
C ALA A 15 -2.24 6.33 -16.76
N ILE A 16 -2.26 6.49 -15.43
CA ILE A 16 -2.29 5.38 -14.47
C ILE A 16 -3.61 4.59 -14.61
N ALA A 17 -4.75 5.28 -14.64
CA ALA A 17 -6.07 4.63 -14.75
C ALA A 17 -6.28 3.91 -16.09
N LEU A 18 -5.69 4.42 -17.17
CA LEU A 18 -5.80 3.89 -18.53
C LEU A 18 -4.64 2.98 -18.92
N GLU A 19 -3.82 2.51 -17.97
CA GLU A 19 -2.65 1.63 -18.19
C GLU A 19 -2.94 0.51 -19.20
N HIS A 20 -4.06 -0.20 -19.06
CA HIS A 20 -4.41 -1.31 -19.95
C HIS A 20 -4.64 -0.89 -21.42
N LYS A 21 -5.12 0.34 -21.66
CA LYS A 21 -5.33 0.88 -23.01
C LYS A 21 -4.05 1.48 -23.58
N LEU A 22 -3.30 2.21 -22.76
CA LEU A 22 -2.07 2.91 -23.16
C LEU A 22 -0.85 1.99 -23.24
N ARG A 23 -0.90 0.82 -22.58
CA ARG A 23 0.22 -0.13 -22.45
C ARG A 23 1.48 0.49 -21.85
N ILE A 24 1.32 1.52 -21.02
CA ILE A 24 2.40 2.15 -20.26
C ILE A 24 2.33 1.62 -18.82
N ASN A 25 3.47 1.24 -18.25
CA ASN A 25 3.55 0.76 -16.88
C ASN A 25 3.06 1.83 -15.89
N LYS A 26 2.13 1.46 -15.00
CA LYS A 26 1.58 2.37 -13.96
C LYS A 26 2.63 2.95 -13.03
N ALA A 27 3.64 2.17 -12.63
CA ALA A 27 4.68 2.62 -11.72
C ALA A 27 5.58 3.66 -12.40
N ALA A 28 5.91 3.44 -13.68
CA ALA A 28 6.65 4.43 -14.46
C ALA A 28 5.86 5.74 -14.61
N SER A 29 4.56 5.66 -14.90
CA SER A 29 3.68 6.83 -14.99
C SER A 29 3.57 7.57 -13.65
N ALA A 30 3.35 6.84 -12.55
CA ALA A 30 3.26 7.42 -11.22
C ALA A 30 4.55 8.10 -10.77
N LEU A 31 5.71 7.47 -11.02
CA LEU A 31 7.01 8.03 -10.69
C LEU A 31 7.29 9.30 -11.49
N LEU A 32 7.03 9.27 -12.80
CA LEU A 32 7.22 10.44 -13.66
C LEU A 32 6.34 11.61 -13.22
N VAL A 33 5.06 11.36 -12.94
CA VAL A 33 4.12 12.39 -12.45
C VAL A 33 4.56 12.93 -11.11
N GLY A 34 4.99 12.06 -10.18
CA GLY A 34 5.52 12.47 -8.87
C GLY A 34 6.73 13.38 -9.02
N VAL A 35 7.74 12.95 -9.80
CA VAL A 35 8.97 13.72 -10.03
C VAL A 35 8.67 15.07 -10.72
N LEU A 36 7.83 15.09 -11.76
CA LEU A 36 7.50 16.33 -12.46
C LEU A 36 6.71 17.30 -11.57
N CYS A 37 5.69 16.83 -10.86
CA CYS A 37 4.91 17.67 -9.95
C CYS A 37 5.80 18.23 -8.84
N TRP A 38 6.68 17.40 -8.27
CA TRP A 38 7.58 17.83 -7.21
C TRP A 38 8.62 18.83 -7.72
N ALA A 39 9.26 18.55 -8.85
CA ALA A 39 10.24 19.47 -9.46
C ALA A 39 9.62 20.84 -9.77
N LEU A 40 8.42 20.87 -10.36
CA LEU A 40 7.73 22.14 -10.66
C LEU A 40 7.28 22.87 -9.39
N TYR A 41 6.90 22.15 -8.33
CA TYR A 41 6.61 22.73 -7.02
C TYR A 41 7.87 23.36 -6.40
N ALA A 42 8.99 22.63 -6.39
CA ALA A 42 10.27 23.07 -5.85
C ALA A 42 10.80 24.34 -6.53
N LEU A 43 10.69 24.40 -7.87
CA LEU A 43 11.17 25.54 -8.65
C LEU A 43 10.30 26.78 -8.48
N ASN A 44 9.05 26.63 -8.04
CA ASN A 44 8.08 27.72 -7.96
C ASN A 44 7.46 27.86 -6.56
N PHE A 45 8.18 27.41 -5.53
CA PHE A 45 7.66 27.36 -4.17
C PHE A 45 7.26 28.75 -3.65
N GLN A 46 7.98 29.81 -4.03
CA GLN A 46 7.73 31.17 -3.56
C GLN A 46 6.31 31.68 -3.86
N GLN A 47 5.69 31.21 -4.94
CA GLN A 47 4.32 31.59 -5.31
C GLN A 47 3.27 30.60 -4.79
N LEU A 48 3.68 29.38 -4.43
CA LEU A 48 2.79 28.26 -4.09
C LEU A 48 2.73 28.00 -2.58
N LEU A 49 3.80 28.32 -1.86
CA LEU A 49 3.92 28.17 -0.43
C LEU A 49 3.52 29.49 0.25
N PRO A 50 2.42 29.51 1.01
CA PRO A 50 2.09 30.64 1.86
C PRO A 50 3.23 30.91 2.85
N SER A 51 3.58 32.18 3.08
CA SER A 51 4.69 32.54 3.97
C SER A 51 4.47 32.16 5.44
N ASP A 52 3.21 32.00 5.84
CA ASP A 52 2.76 31.51 7.14
C ASP A 52 2.77 29.97 7.25
N ALA A 53 2.96 29.24 6.15
CA ALA A 53 3.01 27.78 6.16
C ALA A 53 4.33 27.22 6.74
N ILE A 54 5.39 28.03 6.82
CA ILE A 54 6.67 27.62 7.41
C ILE A 54 6.58 27.74 8.93
N PRO A 55 6.69 26.63 9.68
CA PRO A 55 6.60 26.66 11.14
C PRO A 55 7.70 27.51 11.78
N GLN A 56 7.37 28.18 12.89
CA GLN A 56 8.33 29.05 13.60
C GLN A 56 9.58 28.30 14.10
N TRP A 57 9.44 27.05 14.54
CA TRP A 57 10.58 26.23 14.96
C TRP A 57 11.60 26.04 13.82
N PHE A 58 11.13 25.86 12.59
CA PHE A 58 11.99 25.68 11.42
C PHE A 58 12.67 26.99 11.03
N GLN A 59 11.98 28.13 11.16
CA GLN A 59 12.57 29.44 10.91
C GLN A 59 13.68 29.76 11.92
N GLN A 60 13.53 29.34 13.18
CA GLN A 60 14.55 29.53 14.22
C GLN A 60 15.79 28.66 13.98
N GLU A 61 15.60 27.39 13.59
CA GLU A 61 16.67 26.47 13.23
C GLU A 61 17.45 26.97 12.01
N ALA A 62 16.73 27.35 10.94
CA ALA A 62 17.32 27.92 9.74
C ALA A 62 18.08 29.23 10.03
N ALA A 63 17.61 30.06 10.97
CA ALA A 63 18.32 31.26 11.40
C ALA A 63 19.61 30.94 12.18
N ALA A 64 19.61 29.91 13.02
CA ALA A 64 20.79 29.44 13.75
C ALA A 64 21.87 28.89 12.79
N GLU A 65 21.44 28.21 11.74
CA GLU A 65 22.31 27.68 10.68
C GLU A 65 22.68 28.71 9.60
N LYS A 66 22.19 29.95 9.71
CA LYS A 66 22.41 31.05 8.74
C LYS A 66 21.97 30.68 7.31
N VAL A 67 20.88 29.94 7.17
CA VAL A 67 20.30 29.56 5.88
C VAL A 67 19.75 30.81 5.17
N GLU A 68 20.24 31.08 3.97
CA GLU A 68 19.81 32.25 3.19
C GLU A 68 18.38 32.11 2.64
N ASN A 69 18.03 30.92 2.15
CA ASN A 69 16.74 30.66 1.51
C ASN A 69 15.89 29.68 2.33
N VAL A 70 15.36 30.17 3.45
CA VAL A 70 14.58 29.38 4.42
C VAL A 70 13.41 28.65 3.75
N GLY A 71 12.74 29.26 2.77
CA GLY A 71 11.61 28.63 2.09
C GLY A 71 12.02 27.45 1.20
N GLN A 72 13.15 27.56 0.50
CA GLN A 72 13.68 26.44 -0.29
C GLN A 72 14.16 25.30 0.62
N HIS A 73 14.86 25.64 1.71
CA HIS A 73 15.28 24.68 2.73
C HIS A 73 14.08 23.96 3.35
N PHE A 74 12.99 24.67 3.65
CA PHE A 74 11.76 24.06 4.16
C PHE A 74 11.14 23.07 3.17
N VAL A 75 11.07 23.44 1.90
CA VAL A 75 10.45 22.62 0.86
C VAL A 75 11.25 21.33 0.62
N ILE A 76 12.58 21.42 0.59
CA ILE A 76 13.45 20.27 0.30
C ILE A 76 13.73 19.45 1.57
N ASP A 77 14.16 20.07 2.66
CA ASP A 77 14.69 19.32 3.80
C ASP A 77 13.63 18.98 4.85
N ALA A 78 12.58 19.80 4.99
CA ALA A 78 11.47 19.46 5.86
C ALA A 78 10.36 18.71 5.11
N GLN A 79 9.75 19.33 4.09
CA GLN A 79 8.56 18.76 3.45
C GLN A 79 8.87 17.52 2.59
N HIS A 80 9.82 17.60 1.65
CA HIS A 80 10.14 16.46 0.79
C HIS A 80 10.67 15.27 1.58
N LEU A 81 11.62 15.53 2.48
CA LEU A 81 12.25 14.47 3.27
C LEU A 81 11.22 13.77 4.17
N HIS A 82 10.34 14.53 4.82
CA HIS A 82 9.27 13.96 5.64
C HIS A 82 8.32 13.07 4.81
N LEU A 83 7.79 13.59 3.68
CA LEU A 83 6.88 12.84 2.82
C LEU A 83 7.55 11.60 2.20
N THR A 84 8.80 11.74 1.78
CA THR A 84 9.59 10.61 1.24
C THR A 84 9.86 9.58 2.32
N GLY A 85 10.18 10.03 3.54
CA GLY A 85 10.38 9.17 4.70
C GLY A 85 9.12 8.37 5.07
N GLU A 86 7.95 9.02 5.09
CA GLU A 86 6.67 8.33 5.30
C GLU A 86 6.42 7.26 4.23
N ILE A 87 6.55 7.61 2.95
CA ILE A 87 6.32 6.67 1.85
C ILE A 87 7.36 5.53 1.87
N ALA A 88 8.63 5.84 2.10
CA ALA A 88 9.70 4.86 2.21
C ALA A 88 9.43 3.90 3.37
N SER A 89 8.96 4.39 4.52
CA SER A 89 8.62 3.54 5.67
C SER A 89 7.55 2.51 5.32
N ILE A 90 6.51 2.93 4.60
CA ILE A 90 5.44 2.04 4.12
C ILE A 90 6.02 1.05 3.10
N LEU A 91 6.84 1.50 2.16
CA LEU A 91 7.47 0.61 1.17
C LEU A 91 8.36 -0.44 1.83
N PHE A 92 9.21 -0.07 2.78
CA PHE A 92 10.07 -1.02 3.50
C PHE A 92 9.24 -2.00 4.35
N PHE A 93 8.19 -1.51 5.01
CA PHE A 93 7.26 -2.36 5.76
C PHE A 93 6.59 -3.40 4.85
N LEU A 94 6.03 -2.97 3.72
CA LEU A 94 5.37 -3.86 2.77
C LEU A 94 6.35 -4.82 2.10
N MET A 95 7.54 -4.35 1.72
CA MET A 95 8.58 -5.18 1.12
C MET A 95 9.05 -6.27 2.10
N GLY A 96 9.26 -5.92 3.37
CA GLY A 96 9.61 -6.89 4.41
C GLY A 96 8.49 -7.90 4.66
N ALA A 97 7.24 -7.43 4.81
CA ALA A 97 6.08 -8.29 5.00
C ALA A 97 5.88 -9.25 3.82
N MET A 98 5.88 -8.74 2.59
CA MET A 98 5.72 -9.54 1.36
C MET A 98 6.87 -10.52 1.18
N THR A 99 8.12 -10.14 1.52
CA THR A 99 9.27 -11.05 1.46
C THR A 99 9.14 -12.22 2.43
N ILE A 100 8.71 -11.96 3.68
CA ILE A 100 8.48 -13.03 4.67
C ILE A 100 7.42 -14.00 4.17
N VAL A 101 6.33 -13.46 3.62
CA VAL A 101 5.24 -14.25 3.04
C VAL A 101 5.74 -15.14 1.90
N GLU A 102 6.48 -14.58 0.95
CA GLU A 102 7.03 -15.32 -0.18
C GLU A 102 8.00 -16.41 0.28
N LEU A 103 8.84 -16.12 1.28
CA LEU A 103 9.77 -17.10 1.85
C LEU A 103 9.02 -18.26 2.52
N VAL A 104 7.95 -17.97 3.27
CA VAL A 104 7.12 -19.00 3.91
C VAL A 104 6.39 -19.85 2.88
N ASP A 105 5.86 -19.26 1.80
CA ASP A 105 5.22 -20.01 0.71
C ASP A 105 6.22 -20.91 -0.03
N ALA A 106 7.43 -20.40 -0.31
CA ALA A 106 8.50 -21.14 -0.97
C ALA A 106 8.95 -22.39 -0.20
N HIS A 107 8.81 -22.39 1.13
CA HIS A 107 9.11 -23.55 2.00
C HIS A 107 7.88 -24.40 2.33
N GLU A 108 6.78 -24.24 1.58
CA GLU A 108 5.49 -24.89 1.82
C GLU A 108 4.95 -24.69 3.27
N GLY A 109 5.29 -23.58 3.93
CA GLY A 109 4.85 -23.30 5.30
C GLY A 109 3.33 -23.29 5.42
N PHE A 110 2.63 -22.82 4.39
CA PHE A 110 1.17 -22.84 4.33
C PHE A 110 0.58 -24.24 4.04
N ALA A 111 1.37 -25.18 3.51
CA ALA A 111 0.93 -26.56 3.34
C ALA A 111 0.72 -27.27 4.69
N ILE A 112 1.47 -26.87 5.74
CA ILE A 112 1.27 -27.36 7.11
C ILE A 112 -0.15 -27.06 7.59
N ILE A 113 -0.69 -25.90 7.22
CA ILE A 113 -2.05 -25.49 7.58
C ILE A 113 -3.08 -26.36 6.85
N THR A 114 -2.88 -26.63 5.56
CA THR A 114 -3.83 -27.44 4.76
C THR A 114 -3.78 -28.93 5.03
N ASN A 115 -2.61 -29.49 5.35
CA ASN A 115 -2.48 -30.91 5.74
C ASN A 115 -3.28 -31.24 7.00
N ARG A 116 -3.68 -30.23 7.77
CA ARG A 116 -4.55 -30.36 8.95
C ARG A 116 -6.05 -30.31 8.63
N ILE A 117 -6.43 -29.91 7.42
CA ILE A 117 -7.82 -29.85 6.96
C ILE A 117 -8.24 -31.23 6.43
N ARG A 118 -9.08 -31.95 7.19
CA ARG A 118 -9.55 -33.31 6.84
C ARG A 118 -11.00 -33.37 6.32
N SER A 119 -11.67 -32.22 6.12
CA SER A 119 -13.11 -32.22 5.85
C SER A 119 -13.44 -32.76 4.45
N ARG A 120 -14.35 -33.73 4.38
CA ARG A 120 -14.86 -34.31 3.11
C ARG A 120 -16.14 -33.63 2.59
N ARG A 121 -16.81 -32.82 3.42
CA ARG A 121 -18.09 -32.15 3.08
C ARG A 121 -17.82 -30.75 2.57
N LYS A 122 -18.31 -30.43 1.36
CA LYS A 122 -18.11 -29.12 0.72
C LYS A 122 -18.52 -27.94 1.61
N SER A 123 -19.64 -28.03 2.32
CA SER A 123 -20.10 -26.97 3.24
C SER A 123 -19.18 -26.77 4.45
N SER A 124 -18.66 -27.86 5.03
CA SER A 124 -17.70 -27.76 6.13
C SER A 124 -16.35 -27.23 5.66
N LEU A 125 -15.89 -27.65 4.47
CA LEU A 125 -14.68 -27.10 3.85
C LEU A 125 -14.84 -25.59 3.59
N LEU A 126 -16.01 -25.15 3.14
CA LEU A 126 -16.34 -23.74 2.90
C LEU A 126 -16.15 -22.90 4.17
N TRP A 127 -16.74 -23.31 5.29
CA TRP A 127 -16.58 -22.62 6.57
C TRP A 127 -15.15 -22.60 7.07
N VAL A 128 -14.45 -23.74 6.99
CA VAL A 128 -13.04 -23.83 7.42
C VAL A 128 -12.16 -22.89 6.60
N VAL A 129 -12.29 -22.92 5.26
CA VAL A 129 -11.53 -22.06 4.36
C VAL A 129 -11.85 -20.59 4.61
N GLY A 130 -13.13 -20.22 4.73
CA GLY A 130 -13.53 -18.82 4.94
C GLY A 130 -13.01 -18.28 6.27
N LEU A 131 -13.22 -19.00 7.36
CA LEU A 131 -12.80 -18.57 8.70
C LEU A 131 -11.28 -18.51 8.81
N MET A 132 -10.58 -19.51 8.27
CA MET A 132 -9.12 -19.51 8.20
C MET A 132 -8.58 -18.32 7.39
N THR A 133 -9.17 -18.05 6.23
CA THR A 133 -8.76 -16.92 5.37
C THR A 133 -8.94 -15.60 6.10
N PHE A 134 -10.05 -15.42 6.81
CA PHE A 134 -10.35 -14.22 7.58
C PHE A 134 -9.29 -13.97 8.66
N PHE A 135 -9.00 -14.96 9.52
CA PHE A 135 -7.98 -14.79 10.57
C PHE A 135 -6.57 -14.67 10.02
N MET A 136 -6.25 -15.38 8.92
CA MET A 136 -4.95 -15.28 8.29
C MET A 136 -4.75 -13.88 7.69
N SER A 137 -5.77 -13.31 7.05
CA SER A 137 -5.74 -11.93 6.55
C SER A 137 -5.83 -10.86 7.64
N ALA A 138 -6.23 -11.20 8.86
CA ALA A 138 -6.12 -10.27 9.99
C ALA A 138 -4.66 -10.13 10.47
N ALA A 139 -3.80 -11.12 10.18
CA ALA A 139 -2.39 -11.11 10.54
C ALA A 139 -1.46 -10.78 9.34
N LEU A 140 -1.89 -11.07 8.11
CA LEU A 140 -1.18 -10.82 6.86
C LEU A 140 -1.94 -9.82 5.98
N ASP A 141 -1.38 -9.39 4.86
CA ASP A 141 -2.14 -8.56 3.90
C ASP A 141 -3.17 -9.37 3.08
N ASN A 142 -4.19 -8.66 2.59
CA ASN A 142 -5.33 -9.24 1.86
C ASN A 142 -4.95 -9.91 0.52
N LEU A 143 -3.97 -9.36 -0.20
CA LEU A 143 -3.51 -9.87 -1.49
C LEU A 143 -2.69 -11.15 -1.28
N THR A 144 -1.72 -11.11 -0.37
CA THR A 144 -0.97 -12.28 0.11
C THR A 144 -1.90 -13.39 0.54
N THR A 145 -2.85 -13.11 1.42
CA THR A 145 -3.74 -14.13 1.96
C THR A 145 -4.52 -14.79 0.82
N THR A 146 -4.98 -13.99 -0.14
CA THR A 146 -5.66 -14.50 -1.33
C THR A 146 -4.73 -15.37 -2.18
N ILE A 147 -3.49 -14.96 -2.44
CA ILE A 147 -2.52 -15.75 -3.22
C ILE A 147 -2.27 -17.11 -2.56
N VAL A 148 -1.97 -17.10 -1.26
CA VAL A 148 -1.73 -18.31 -0.46
C VAL A 148 -2.96 -19.21 -0.51
N MET A 149 -4.14 -18.69 -0.23
CA MET A 149 -5.35 -19.51 -0.23
C MET A 149 -5.70 -20.04 -1.63
N VAL A 150 -5.44 -19.28 -2.69
CA VAL A 150 -5.59 -19.76 -4.08
C VAL A 150 -4.61 -20.88 -4.39
N SER A 151 -3.35 -20.79 -3.94
CA SER A 151 -2.34 -21.85 -4.16
C SER A 151 -2.75 -23.15 -3.45
N LEU A 152 -3.25 -23.02 -2.22
CA LEU A 152 -3.78 -24.11 -1.39
C LEU A 152 -5.05 -24.74 -1.98
N LEU A 153 -5.99 -23.93 -2.48
CA LEU A 153 -7.23 -24.42 -3.08
C LEU A 153 -7.00 -25.24 -4.35
N ARG A 154 -5.88 -25.05 -5.07
CA ARG A 154 -5.53 -25.92 -6.21
C ARG A 154 -5.25 -27.36 -5.76
N LYS A 155 -4.67 -27.56 -4.57
CA LYS A 155 -4.41 -28.89 -3.99
C LYS A 155 -5.69 -29.50 -3.36
N LEU A 156 -6.56 -28.66 -2.77
CA LEU A 156 -7.77 -29.12 -2.06
C LEU A 156 -9.01 -29.34 -2.94
N ILE A 157 -9.18 -28.56 -4.03
CA ILE A 157 -10.37 -28.58 -4.88
C ILE A 157 -9.96 -28.75 -6.35
N PRO A 158 -9.97 -30.00 -6.86
CA PRO A 158 -9.56 -30.30 -8.24
C PRO A 158 -10.49 -29.65 -9.28
N ASN A 159 -11.80 -29.68 -9.02
CA ASN A 159 -12.81 -29.13 -9.92
C ASN A 159 -12.69 -27.60 -10.01
N ARG A 160 -12.53 -27.07 -11.24
CA ARG A 160 -12.32 -25.65 -11.49
C ARG A 160 -13.50 -24.78 -11.07
N GLU A 161 -14.73 -25.20 -11.32
CA GLU A 161 -15.93 -24.41 -11.04
C GLU A 161 -16.14 -24.26 -9.54
N ASP A 162 -16.02 -25.35 -8.79
CA ASP A 162 -16.06 -25.31 -7.33
C ASP A 162 -14.89 -24.49 -6.77
N ARG A 163 -13.69 -24.63 -7.34
CA ARG A 163 -12.53 -23.83 -6.93
C ARG A 163 -12.78 -22.33 -7.12
N LEU A 164 -13.38 -21.91 -8.24
CA LEU A 164 -13.71 -20.50 -8.47
C LEU A 164 -14.70 -19.95 -7.44
N ARG A 165 -15.69 -20.74 -7.02
CA ARG A 165 -16.62 -20.35 -5.93
C ARG A 165 -15.87 -20.15 -4.60
N PHE A 166 -14.94 -21.05 -4.28
CA PHE A 166 -14.11 -20.94 -3.09
C PHE A 166 -13.12 -19.77 -3.16
N VAL A 167 -12.56 -19.47 -4.34
CA VAL A 167 -11.74 -18.26 -4.53
C VAL A 167 -12.56 -17.00 -4.28
N GLY A 168 -13.81 -16.94 -4.75
CA GLY A 168 -14.71 -15.84 -4.44
C GLY A 168 -14.91 -15.66 -2.93
N LEU A 169 -15.16 -16.76 -2.20
CA LEU A 169 -15.24 -16.74 -0.73
C LEU A 169 -13.95 -16.23 -0.09
N VAL A 170 -12.79 -16.73 -0.55
CA VAL A 170 -11.47 -16.33 -0.05
C VAL A 170 -11.28 -14.83 -0.18
N VAL A 171 -11.58 -14.25 -1.35
CA VAL A 171 -11.43 -12.80 -1.58
C VAL A 171 -12.31 -12.00 -0.61
N ILE A 172 -13.56 -12.43 -0.39
CA ILE A 172 -14.48 -11.77 0.56
C ILE A 172 -13.95 -11.88 1.98
N ALA A 173 -13.55 -13.08 2.41
CA ALA A 173 -13.04 -13.33 3.76
C ALA A 173 -11.71 -12.62 4.02
N ALA A 174 -10.80 -12.57 3.04
CA ALA A 174 -9.53 -11.87 3.14
C ALA A 174 -9.73 -10.37 3.31
N ASN A 175 -10.55 -9.73 2.47
CA ASN A 175 -10.84 -8.31 2.62
C ASN A 175 -11.51 -7.98 3.96
N ALA A 176 -12.43 -8.83 4.43
CA ALA A 176 -13.04 -8.66 5.75
C ALA A 176 -12.04 -8.81 6.89
N GLY A 177 -11.11 -9.78 6.78
CA GLY A 177 -10.07 -10.03 7.78
C GLY A 177 -9.02 -8.92 7.83
N GLY A 178 -8.55 -8.46 6.66
CA GLY A 178 -7.58 -7.37 6.55
C GLY A 178 -8.09 -6.05 7.12
N ALA A 179 -9.36 -5.73 6.89
CA ALA A 179 -10.00 -4.55 7.47
C ALA A 179 -10.26 -4.65 8.98
N TRP A 180 -10.19 -5.87 9.56
CA TRP A 180 -10.47 -6.06 10.98
C TRP A 180 -9.32 -5.60 11.87
N THR A 181 -8.08 -5.62 11.36
CA THR A 181 -6.90 -5.19 12.13
C THR A 181 -6.20 -4.02 11.47
N VAL A 182 -5.39 -3.32 12.25
CA VAL A 182 -4.54 -2.23 11.77
C VAL A 182 -3.47 -2.73 10.79
N ILE A 183 -3.01 -3.97 10.96
CA ILE A 183 -1.89 -4.55 10.21
C ILE A 183 -2.36 -5.20 8.90
N GLY A 184 -3.57 -5.76 8.89
CA GLY A 184 -4.05 -6.63 7.80
C GLY A 184 -4.38 -5.91 6.49
N ASP A 185 -4.44 -4.58 6.49
CA ASP A 185 -4.59 -3.79 5.26
C ASP A 185 -3.72 -2.53 5.27
N VAL A 186 -3.16 -2.19 4.11
CA VAL A 186 -2.26 -1.04 3.96
C VAL A 186 -2.99 0.27 4.29
N THR A 187 -4.27 0.37 3.96
CA THR A 187 -5.03 1.61 4.23
C THR A 187 -5.30 1.77 5.72
N THR A 188 -5.56 0.69 6.46
CA THR A 188 -5.70 0.74 7.92
C THR A 188 -4.36 1.03 8.59
N THR A 189 -3.26 0.42 8.14
CA THR A 189 -1.91 0.75 8.62
C THR A 189 -1.59 2.23 8.39
N MET A 190 -1.90 2.77 7.20
CA MET A 190 -1.67 4.18 6.87
C MET A 190 -2.46 5.12 7.79
N LEU A 191 -3.74 4.82 8.04
CA LEU A 191 -4.57 5.63 8.93
C LEU A 191 -4.07 5.57 10.38
N TRP A 192 -3.54 4.43 10.82
CA TRP A 192 -2.97 4.26 12.15
C TRP A 192 -1.65 5.02 12.32
N ILE A 193 -0.73 4.94 11.36
CA ILE A 193 0.52 5.72 11.35
C ILE A 193 0.21 7.23 11.39
N LYS A 194 -0.87 7.66 10.74
CA LYS A 194 -1.35 9.06 10.76
C LYS A 194 -2.16 9.44 12.00
N HIS A 195 -2.22 8.58 13.03
CA HIS A 195 -3.00 8.77 14.25
C HIS A 195 -4.48 9.12 13.99
N LYS A 196 -5.08 8.59 12.91
CA LYS A 196 -6.50 8.78 12.56
C LYS A 196 -7.40 7.67 13.08
N ILE A 197 -6.82 6.53 13.47
CA ILE A 197 -7.50 5.41 14.11
C ILE A 197 -6.60 4.85 15.22
N GLY A 198 -7.20 4.48 16.35
CA GLY A 198 -6.47 4.16 17.59
C GLY A 198 -6.22 5.38 18.47
N THR A 199 -6.24 5.19 19.79
CA THR A 199 -5.92 6.19 20.82
C THR A 199 -4.43 6.41 20.96
#